data_AF-A0A7M1XNJ8-F1
#
_entry.id   AF-A0A7M1XNJ8-F1
#
_cell.length_a   1.000
_cell.length_b   1.000
_cell.length_c   1.000
_cell.angle_alpha   90.00
_cell.angle_beta   90.00
_cell.angle_gamma   90.00
#
_symmetry.space_group_name_H-M   'P 1'
#
loop_
_entity.id
_entity.type
_entity.pdbx_description
1 polymer ?
#
loop_
_entity_poly.entity_id
_entity_poly.type
_entity_poly.pdbx_seq_one_letter_code
_entity_poly.pdbx_strand_id
1 'polypeptide(L)' 'MMADKIEGFLTFDINSGSFWITKEGAPLTQINFGDTFEVKVDDKWIETGIEITSDDEGALLFKLKNTAFSGILDDLEVRI' A
#
# COMPACT_ATOMS: atom_id res chain seq x y z
N MET A 1 -10.60 -22.60 8.33
CA MET A 1 -10.46 -22.26 6.89
C MET A 1 -9.55 -21.05 6.86
N MET A 2 -8.35 -21.15 6.28
CA MET A 2 -7.54 -19.96 6.03
C MET A 2 -8.22 -19.22 4.88
N ALA A 3 -8.58 -17.94 5.07
CA ALA A 3 -9.03 -17.11 3.98
C ALA A 3 -7.85 -16.92 3.02
N ASP A 4 -8.06 -17.12 1.72
CA ASP A 4 -7.06 -16.80 0.71
C ASP A 4 -6.80 -15.30 0.75
N LYS A 5 -5.52 -14.92 0.93
CA LYS A 5 -5.12 -13.51 0.88
C LYS A 5 -5.15 -13.02 -0.56
N ILE A 6 -5.64 -11.80 -0.76
CA ILE A 6 -5.58 -11.11 -2.05
C ILE A 6 -4.18 -10.53 -2.18
N GLU A 7 -3.39 -11.01 -3.13
CA GLU A 7 -2.00 -10.59 -3.38
C GLU A 7 -1.87 -9.90 -4.75
N GLY A 8 -1.09 -8.83 -4.79
CA GLY A 8 -0.81 -8.07 -6.00
C GLY A 8 0.18 -6.93 -5.74
N PHE A 9 0.06 -5.87 -6.52
CA PHE A 9 0.92 -4.69 -6.46
C PHE A 9 0.12 -3.48 -6.01
N LEU A 10 0.74 -2.65 -5.17
CA LEU A 10 0.16 -1.40 -4.72
C LEU A 10 0.16 -0.40 -5.88
N THR A 11 -0.97 0.26 -6.11
CA THR A 11 -1.10 1.28 -7.16
C THR A 11 -1.91 2.45 -6.63
N PHE A 12 -1.38 3.66 -6.74
CA PHE A 12 -2.10 4.89 -6.42
C PHE A 12 -2.88 5.40 -7.64
N ASP A 13 -4.20 5.46 -7.52
CA ASP A 13 -5.05 6.14 -8.51
C ASP A 13 -5.22 7.61 -8.12
N ILE A 14 -4.55 8.49 -8.87
CA ILE A 14 -4.60 9.94 -8.68
C ILE A 14 -6.00 10.54 -8.86
N ASN A 15 -6.88 9.90 -9.64
CA ASN A 15 -8.22 10.43 -9.90
C ASN A 15 -9.14 10.23 -8.70
N SER A 16 -9.02 9.08 -8.02
CA SER A 16 -9.78 8.77 -6.81
C SER A 16 -9.04 9.08 -5.51
N GLY A 17 -7.75 9.41 -5.59
CA GLY A 17 -6.89 9.61 -4.42
C GLY A 17 -6.78 8.37 -3.54
N SER A 18 -6.88 7.18 -4.14
CA SER A 18 -7.00 5.91 -3.42
C SER A 18 -5.93 4.92 -3.84
N PHE A 19 -5.56 4.04 -2.92
CA PHE A 19 -4.66 2.93 -3.18
C PHE A 19 -5.44 1.66 -3.52
N TRP A 20 -4.93 0.92 -4.50
CA TRP A 20 -5.49 -0.34 -4.95
C TRP A 20 -4.42 -1.43 -4.93
N ILE A 21 -4.85 -2.66 -4.67
CA ILE A 21 -4.09 -3.86 -5.05
C ILE A 21 -4.46 -4.18 -6.49
N THR A 22 -3.49 -4.19 -7.38
CA THR A 22 -3.66 -4.52 -8.78
C THR A 22 -2.88 -5.78 -9.14
N LYS A 23 -3.31 -6.48 -10.19
CA LYS A 23 -2.58 -7.61 -10.77
C LYS A 23 -2.77 -7.59 -12.27
N GLU A 24 -1.66 -7.63 -13.01
CA GLU A 24 -1.68 -7.52 -14.48
C GLU A 24 -2.43 -6.26 -14.97
N GLY A 25 -2.37 -5.17 -14.20
CA GLY A 25 -3.05 -3.90 -14.49
C GLY A 25 -4.54 -3.86 -14.15
N ALA A 26 -5.14 -4.96 -13.67
CA ALA A 26 -6.52 -4.99 -13.23
C ALA A 26 -6.64 -4.70 -11.71
N PRO A 27 -7.56 -3.83 -11.26
CA PRO A 27 -7.81 -3.61 -9.84
C PRO A 27 -8.48 -4.85 -9.22
N LEU A 28 -7.95 -5.31 -8.09
CA LEU A 28 -8.50 -6.43 -7.32
C LEU A 28 -9.30 -5.93 -6.12
N THR A 29 -8.68 -5.09 -5.28
CA THR A 29 -9.34 -4.51 -4.10
C THR A 29 -8.75 -3.16 -3.77
N GLN A 30 -9.55 -2.29 -3.14
CA GLN A 30 -9.12 -0.99 -2.65
C GLN A 30 -8.53 -1.14 -1.24
N ILE A 31 -7.51 -0.36 -0.92
CA ILE A 31 -6.98 -0.18 0.43
C ILE A 31 -7.44 1.19 0.92
N ASN A 32 -8.19 1.21 2.02
CA ASN A 32 -8.64 2.45 2.64
C ASN A 32 -7.62 2.95 3.67
N PHE A 33 -7.60 4.25 3.92
CA PHE A 33 -6.80 4.81 5.00
C PHE A 33 -7.27 4.27 6.35
N GLY A 34 -6.35 3.64 7.09
CA GLY A 34 -6.65 2.96 8.34
C GLY A 34 -6.71 1.44 8.22
N ASP A 35 -6.81 0.90 7.00
CA ASP A 35 -6.71 -0.55 6.77
C ASP A 35 -5.29 -1.05 7.05
N THR A 36 -5.21 -2.30 7.49
CA THR A 36 -3.96 -3.04 7.68
C THR A 36 -3.80 -4.05 6.56
N PHE A 37 -2.62 -4.12 5.97
CA PHE A 37 -2.24 -5.08 4.95
C PHE A 37 -0.77 -5.48 5.15
N GLU A 38 -0.27 -6.46 4.41
CA GLU A 38 1.15 -6.81 4.43
C GLU A 38 1.83 -6.32 3.16
N VAL A 39 3.03 -5.75 3.33
CA VAL A 39 3.93 -5.39 2.23
C VAL A 39 5.16 -6.29 2.26
N LYS A 40 5.70 -6.64 1.09
CA LYS A 40 6.93 -7.41 0.99
C LYS A 40 8.14 -6.48 0.96
N VAL A 41 9.00 -6.59 1.97
CA VAL A 41 10.27 -5.86 2.08
C VAL A 41 11.37 -6.86 2.41
N ASP A 42 12.46 -6.86 1.64
CA ASP A 42 13.58 -7.80 1.79
C ASP A 42 13.12 -9.28 1.89
N ASP A 43 12.22 -9.69 0.98
CA ASP A 43 11.60 -11.02 0.92
C ASP A 43 10.76 -11.43 2.14
N LYS A 44 10.39 -10.47 3.00
CA LYS A 44 9.55 -10.69 4.18
C LYS A 44 8.26 -9.89 4.08
N TRP A 45 7.16 -10.55 4.45
CA TRP A 45 5.87 -9.89 4.62
C TRP A 45 5.83 -9.17 5.96
N ILE A 46 5.60 -7.86 5.91
CA ILE A 46 5.53 -6.99 7.08
C ILE A 46 4.14 -6.39 7.13
N GLU A 47 3.44 -6.58 8.25
CA GLU A 47 2.15 -5.94 8.51
C GLU A 47 2.33 -4.42 8.62
N THR A 48 1.53 -3.69 7.86
CA THR A 48 1.61 -2.24 7.70
C THR A 48 0.22 -1.64 7.44
N GLY A 49 0.17 -0.32 7.26
CA GLY A 49 -0.98 0.43 6.81
C GLY A 49 -0.53 1.75 6.21
N ILE A 50 -1.40 2.41 5.43
CA ILE A 50 -1.05 3.71 4.85
C ILE A 50 -1.22 4.81 5.90
N GLU A 51 -0.23 5.69 5.98
CA GLU A 51 -0.26 6.91 6.77
C GLU A 51 0.00 8.12 5.87
N ILE A 52 -0.79 9.17 6.07
CA ILE A 52 -0.64 10.45 5.39
C ILE A 52 0.14 11.37 6.33
N THR A 53 1.17 12.02 5.80
CA THR A 53 1.92 13.07 6.49
C THR A 53 2.10 14.26 5.57
N SER A 54 2.72 15.32 6.07
CA SER A 54 2.99 16.54 5.31
C SER A 54 4.47 16.87 5.41
N ASP A 55 5.06 17.39 4.34
CA ASP A 55 6.38 18.03 4.43
C ASP A 55 6.30 19.46 5.00
N ASP A 56 7.45 20.10 5.14
CA ASP A 56 7.57 21.47 5.67
C ASP A 56 6.91 22.53 4.77
N GLU A 57 6.66 22.20 3.49
CA GLU A 57 5.97 23.06 2.51
C GLU A 57 4.46 22.79 2.48
N GLY A 58 3.98 21.79 3.24
CA GLY A 58 2.57 21.39 3.33
C GLY A 58 2.13 20.40 2.24
N ALA A 59 3.04 19.84 1.46
CA ALA A 59 2.72 18.80 0.48
C ALA A 59 2.41 17.47 1.18
N LEU A 60 1.39 16.78 0.68
CA LEU A 60 0.97 15.48 1.23
C LEU A 60 1.94 14.39 0.81
N LEU A 61 2.42 13.62 1.79
CA LEU A 61 3.27 12.46 1.61
C LEU A 61 2.57 11.22 2.13
N PHE A 62 2.63 10.13 1.37
CA PHE A 62 2.14 8.83 1.78
C PHE A 62 3.30 7.95 2.24
N LYS A 63 3.14 7.28 3.38
CA LYS A 63 4.14 6.36 3.93
C LYS A 63 3.48 5.11 4.51
N LEU A 64 4.27 4.07 4.69
CA LEU A 64 3.86 2.80 5.28
C LEU A 64 4.16 2.79 6.78
N LYS A 65 3.16 2.47 7.61
CA LYS A 65 3.33 2.29 9.06
C LYS A 65 4.23 1.11 9.37
N ASN A 66 5.01 1.19 10.44
CA ASN A 66 5.83 0.07 10.93
C ASN A 66 6.83 -0.51 9.91
N THR A 67 7.18 0.26 8.86
CA THR A 67 8.23 -0.12 7.92
C THR A 67 9.29 0.97 7.87
N ALA A 68 10.55 0.59 7.63
CA ALA A 68 11.62 1.53 7.30
C ALA A 68 11.65 1.87 5.80
N PHE A 69 10.62 1.46 5.04
CA PHE A 69 10.57 1.70 3.60
C PHE A 69 10.50 3.20 3.33
N SER A 70 11.40 3.68 2.47
CA SER A 70 11.40 5.04 1.97
C SER A 70 11.51 4.98 0.44
N GLY A 71 10.50 5.50 -0.26
CA GLY A 71 10.41 5.38 -1.71
C GLY A 71 9.00 5.62 -2.23
N ILE A 72 8.84 5.40 -3.53
CA ILE A 72 7.53 5.40 -4.20
C ILE A 72 6.77 4.16 -3.73
N LEU A 73 5.49 4.35 -3.36
CA LEU A 73 4.65 3.26 -2.87
C LEU A 73 4.09 2.38 -4.01
N ASP A 74 4.05 2.91 -5.23
CA ASP A 74 3.59 2.16 -6.39
C ASP A 74 4.50 0.95 -6.68
N ASP A 75 3.88 -0.10 -7.21
CA ASP A 75 4.47 -1.38 -7.59
C ASP A 75 5.07 -2.20 -6.42
N LEU A 76 4.77 -1.83 -5.16
CA LEU A 76 5.12 -2.66 -4.01
C LEU A 76 4.25 -3.92 -3.96
N GLU A 77 4.86 -5.08 -3.77
CA GLU A 77 4.15 -6.35 -3.60
C GLU A 77 3.42 -6.36 -2.24
N VAL A 78 2.10 -6.50 -2.27
CA VAL A 78 1.21 -6.36 -1.11
C VAL A 78 0.18 -7.48 -1.06
N ARG A 79 -0.33 -7.78 0.14
CA ARG A 79 -1.45 -8.71 0.33
C ARG A 79 -2.36 -8.34 1.50
N ILE A 80 -3.65 -8.68 1.40
CA ILE A 80 -4.68 -8.49 2.45
C ILE A 80 -5.55 -9.73 2.64
#